data_AF-A0A7W1XZ35-F1
#
_entry.id   AF-A0A7W1XZ35-F1
#
_cell.length_a   1.000
_cell.length_b   1.000
_cell.length_c   1.000
_cell.angle_alpha   90.00
_cell.angle_beta   90.00
_cell.angle_gamma   90.00
#
_symmetry.space_group_name_H-M   'P 1'
#
loop_
_entity.id
_entity.type
_entity.pdbx_description
1 polymer ?
#
loop_
_entity_poly.entity_id
_entity_poly.type
_entity_poly.pdbx_seq_one_letter_code
_entity_poly.pdbx_strand_id
1 'polypeptide(L)'
;MQMMERTPTMQRYSVLFLLTFGMMLPFAGYGLLADQIIVSGGRNYEDVTITGATYEQVQFKLPGVSTSQKVDADKVERLVFSRESSSLARGRGAFENGDWETAANSFKSATSMGDALKKSSAMYMHGLSLLRWGDSDATKYKEAVSALETYLNEFEGKKDFYVPHARMAISEAHRKSGNYSEAESALSSLASGNMGRRWVVGARLGKAQSLLAQENWGSCREEFSSVSNDSNASTDQICQAWIGYASAQQGQKQWKQAADTVRQQILETRNKDVLGNTAARAHGWLVWGRSTEEQAGGDAGELQWAMIRYLRAAVMASTGNGEVLAEALYRAKELAKKQGDTDRAESLTQRLKQVAPDSRWNK
;
A
#
# COMPACT_ATOMS: atom_id res chain seq x y z
N MET A 1 69.70 27.07 -46.08
CA MET A 1 70.36 28.34 -45.71
C MET A 1 69.61 28.90 -44.50
N GLN A 2 70.37 29.37 -43.52
CA GLN A 2 69.99 29.66 -42.13
C GLN A 2 68.91 30.75 -41.92
N MET A 3 68.17 30.56 -40.82
CA MET A 3 67.71 31.54 -39.80
C MET A 3 66.97 32.81 -40.23
N MET A 4 65.79 33.07 -39.63
CA MET A 4 65.69 33.82 -38.37
C MET A 4 64.22 33.94 -37.91
N GLU A 5 64.03 33.74 -36.60
CA GLU A 5 62.84 34.01 -35.82
C GLU A 5 62.50 35.51 -35.75
N ARG A 6 61.22 35.81 -35.47
CA ARG A 6 60.77 36.79 -34.45
C ARG A 6 59.24 36.79 -34.30
N THR A 7 58.74 36.27 -33.18
CA THR A 7 57.57 36.79 -32.44
C THR A 7 58.07 37.79 -31.37
N PRO A 8 57.25 38.48 -30.52
CA PRO A 8 55.79 38.51 -30.32
C PRO A 8 55.20 39.95 -30.13
N THR A 9 53.87 40.10 -29.96
CA THR A 9 53.18 40.72 -28.78
C THR A 9 51.79 41.28 -29.09
N MET A 10 50.92 41.17 -28.07
CA MET A 10 49.50 41.49 -27.99
C MET A 10 49.17 42.98 -28.22
N GLN A 11 47.96 43.26 -28.73
CA GLN A 11 47.07 44.23 -28.05
C GLN A 11 45.59 44.04 -28.36
N ARG A 12 44.83 44.05 -27.27
CA ARG A 12 43.38 43.95 -27.07
C ARG A 12 42.61 45.03 -27.84
N TYR A 13 41.48 44.66 -28.44
CA TYR A 13 40.29 45.50 -28.45
C TYR A 13 39.07 44.67 -28.09
N SER A 14 38.51 45.02 -26.93
CA SER A 14 37.23 44.57 -26.40
C SER A 14 36.11 45.12 -27.29
N VAL A 15 35.26 44.23 -27.82
CA VAL A 15 33.95 44.63 -28.33
C VAL A 15 32.88 43.91 -27.52
N LEU A 16 32.16 44.76 -26.79
CA LEU A 16 30.97 44.52 -26.01
C LEU A 16 29.88 43.93 -26.93
N PHE A 17 29.43 42.69 -26.70
CA PHE A 17 28.18 42.18 -27.28
C PHE A 17 27.19 41.92 -26.15
N LEU A 18 26.25 42.85 -26.03
CA LEU A 18 25.07 42.77 -25.18
C LEU A 18 24.03 41.84 -25.84
N LEU A 19 23.42 40.99 -25.00
CA LEU A 19 22.01 40.60 -25.01
C LEU A 19 21.36 40.11 -26.31
N THR A 20 21.13 38.79 -26.38
CA THR A 20 19.75 38.24 -26.37
C THR A 20 19.76 36.86 -25.74
N PHE A 21 19.21 36.78 -24.53
CA PHE A 21 18.97 35.58 -23.75
C PHE A 21 17.82 34.81 -24.41
N GLY A 22 18.13 33.90 -25.32
CA GLY A 22 17.17 32.98 -25.91
C GLY A 22 16.80 31.88 -24.92
N MET A 23 15.93 32.21 -23.96
CA MET A 23 15.20 31.22 -23.17
C MET A 23 14.32 30.39 -24.12
N MET A 24 14.86 29.31 -24.67
CA MET A 24 14.05 28.19 -25.14
C MET A 24 13.53 27.45 -23.90
N LEU A 25 12.38 27.91 -23.41
CA LEU A 25 11.49 27.08 -22.62
C LEU A 25 11.14 25.86 -23.48
N PRO A 26 11.43 24.61 -23.07
CA PRO A 26 10.62 23.51 -23.54
C PRO A 26 9.22 23.79 -22.99
N PHE A 27 8.32 24.20 -23.88
CA PHE A 27 6.89 24.15 -23.65
C PHE A 27 6.59 22.74 -23.14
N ALA A 28 6.36 22.61 -21.84
CA ALA A 28 5.63 21.49 -21.29
C ALA A 28 4.27 21.55 -21.96
N GLY A 29 4.09 20.71 -22.99
CA GLY A 29 2.78 20.43 -23.54
C GLY A 29 1.96 19.86 -22.40
N TYR A 30 1.16 20.71 -21.77
CA TYR A 30 -0.02 20.28 -21.02
C TYR A 30 -0.99 19.68 -22.05
N GLY A 31 -0.70 18.46 -22.48
CA GLY A 31 -1.71 17.60 -23.06
C GLY A 31 -2.85 17.58 -22.06
N LEU A 32 -4.05 17.93 -22.52
CA LEU A 32 -5.28 17.75 -21.77
C LEU A 32 -5.41 16.25 -21.46
N LEU A 33 -4.81 15.79 -20.36
CA LEU A 33 -4.96 14.44 -19.87
C LEU A 33 -6.45 14.24 -19.61
N ALA A 34 -7.09 13.30 -20.30
CA ALA A 34 -8.47 12.92 -20.03
C ALA A 34 -8.53 11.92 -18.85
N ASP A 35 -9.73 11.62 -18.35
CA ASP A 35 -9.89 10.74 -17.18
C ASP A 35 -9.38 9.32 -17.50
N GLN A 36 -9.02 8.57 -16.47
CA GLN A 36 -8.61 7.17 -16.59
C GLN A 36 -9.36 6.29 -15.61
N ILE A 37 -9.75 5.09 -16.07
CA ILE A 37 -10.29 4.03 -15.24
C ILE A 37 -9.30 2.87 -15.29
N ILE A 38 -8.67 2.62 -14.15
CA ILE A 38 -7.74 1.51 -13.97
C ILE A 38 -8.56 0.27 -13.61
N VAL A 39 -8.39 -0.81 -14.36
CA VAL A 39 -9.18 -2.05 -14.19
C VAL A 39 -8.30 -3.26 -13.94
N SER A 40 -8.82 -4.22 -13.20
CA SER A 40 -8.14 -5.48 -12.92
C SER A 40 -8.26 -6.43 -14.12
N GLY A 41 -7.14 -7.04 -14.53
CA GLY A 41 -7.13 -8.13 -15.52
C GLY A 41 -7.44 -7.73 -16.97
N GLY A 42 -7.19 -6.47 -17.36
CA GLY A 42 -7.46 -5.98 -18.72
C GLY A 42 -6.70 -4.71 -19.09
N ARG A 43 -7.07 -4.13 -20.23
CA ARG A 43 -6.54 -2.82 -20.67
C ARG A 43 -7.29 -1.71 -19.93
N ASN A 44 -6.55 -0.76 -19.36
CA ASN A 44 -7.12 0.45 -18.76
C ASN A 44 -7.92 1.26 -19.77
N TYR A 45 -8.97 1.91 -19.30
CA TYR A 45 -9.69 2.89 -20.10
C TYR A 45 -8.99 4.23 -19.95
N GLU A 46 -8.27 4.61 -21.00
CA GLU A 46 -7.55 5.88 -21.08
C GLU A 46 -8.32 6.87 -21.95
N ASP A 47 -8.05 8.15 -21.71
CA ASP A 47 -8.66 9.28 -22.39
C ASP A 47 -10.20 9.31 -22.37
N VAL A 48 -10.80 8.95 -21.23
CA VAL A 48 -12.25 8.92 -21.08
C VAL A 48 -12.79 10.16 -20.36
N THR A 49 -14.12 10.32 -20.35
CA THR A 49 -14.81 11.25 -19.42
C THR A 49 -15.70 10.43 -18.52
N ILE A 50 -15.39 10.37 -17.24
CA ILE A 50 -16.20 9.70 -16.21
C ILE A 50 -17.42 10.57 -15.94
N THR A 51 -18.61 10.03 -16.18
CA THR A 51 -19.88 10.75 -16.03
C THR A 51 -20.65 10.36 -14.77
N GLY A 52 -20.22 9.28 -14.10
CA GLY A 52 -20.80 8.83 -12.84
C GLY A 52 -20.07 7.60 -12.29
N ALA A 53 -19.99 7.48 -10.98
CA ALA A 53 -19.32 6.35 -10.34
C ALA A 53 -20.12 5.89 -9.11
N THR A 54 -20.61 4.66 -9.14
CA THR A 54 -21.24 4.01 -7.99
C THR A 54 -20.45 2.75 -7.63
N TYR A 55 -20.69 2.20 -6.43
CA TYR A 55 -20.10 0.92 -6.04
C TYR A 55 -20.62 -0.29 -6.85
N GLU A 56 -21.60 -0.07 -7.76
CA GLU A 56 -22.11 -1.09 -8.68
C GLU A 56 -21.45 -0.96 -10.06
N GLN A 57 -21.32 0.26 -10.57
CA GLN A 57 -20.80 0.52 -11.92
C GLN A 57 -20.15 1.90 -12.04
N VAL A 58 -19.19 2.03 -12.94
CA VAL A 58 -18.62 3.31 -13.38
C VAL A 58 -19.08 3.58 -14.80
N GLN A 59 -19.59 4.80 -15.02
CA GLN A 59 -20.09 5.27 -16.31
C GLN A 59 -19.11 6.25 -16.93
N PHE A 60 -18.81 6.09 -18.21
CA PHE A 60 -17.85 6.93 -18.90
C PHE A 60 -18.18 7.10 -20.39
N LYS A 61 -17.60 8.11 -21.02
CA LYS A 61 -17.68 8.36 -22.47
C LYS A 61 -16.29 8.31 -23.09
N LEU A 62 -16.20 7.69 -24.27
CA LEU A 62 -15.01 7.73 -25.11
C LEU A 62 -14.99 9.00 -25.96
N PRO A 63 -13.81 9.50 -26.36
CA PRO A 63 -13.70 10.64 -27.27
C PRO A 63 -14.46 10.39 -28.57
N GLY A 64 -15.30 11.36 -28.98
CA GLY A 64 -16.11 11.25 -30.20
C GLY A 64 -17.30 10.29 -30.11
N VAL A 65 -17.53 9.64 -28.97
CA VAL A 65 -18.68 8.74 -28.76
C VAL A 65 -19.72 9.43 -27.87
N SER A 66 -20.93 9.61 -28.39
CA SER A 66 -22.02 10.27 -27.65
C SER A 66 -22.65 9.38 -26.58
N THR A 67 -22.66 8.07 -26.81
CA THR A 67 -23.23 7.03 -25.93
C THR A 67 -22.36 6.79 -24.70
N SER A 68 -22.98 6.78 -23.52
CA SER A 68 -22.31 6.42 -22.26
C SER A 68 -22.06 4.91 -22.21
N GLN A 69 -20.84 4.52 -21.86
CA GLN A 69 -20.42 3.15 -21.60
C GLN A 69 -20.37 2.89 -20.10
N LYS A 70 -20.33 1.60 -19.74
CA LYS A 70 -20.37 1.14 -18.36
C LYS A 70 -19.33 0.07 -18.13
N VAL A 71 -18.71 0.10 -16.96
CA VAL A 71 -17.86 -0.97 -16.44
C VAL A 71 -18.31 -1.31 -15.02
N ASP A 72 -18.36 -2.61 -14.70
CA ASP A 72 -18.70 -3.07 -13.36
C ASP A 72 -17.66 -2.53 -12.35
N ALA A 73 -18.12 -1.93 -11.25
CA ALA A 73 -17.22 -1.38 -10.24
C ALA A 73 -16.31 -2.45 -9.62
N ASP A 74 -16.75 -3.72 -9.61
CA ASP A 74 -15.96 -4.86 -9.16
C ASP A 74 -14.69 -5.08 -9.99
N LYS A 75 -14.63 -4.61 -11.24
CA LYS A 75 -13.46 -4.66 -12.11
C LYS A 75 -12.60 -3.41 -12.03
N VAL A 76 -13.07 -2.36 -11.38
CA VAL A 76 -12.35 -1.08 -11.27
C VAL A 76 -11.47 -1.09 -10.02
N GLU A 77 -10.20 -0.76 -10.20
CA GLU A 77 -9.23 -0.61 -9.12
C GLU A 77 -9.12 0.86 -8.68
N ARG A 78 -9.11 1.79 -9.63
CA ARG A 78 -8.87 3.21 -9.34
C ARG A 78 -9.49 4.11 -10.41
N LEU A 79 -10.04 5.24 -9.96
CA LEU A 79 -10.48 6.36 -10.80
C LEU A 79 -9.44 7.49 -10.72
N VAL A 80 -8.99 7.96 -11.88
CA VAL A 80 -8.09 9.11 -12.01
C VAL A 80 -8.81 10.15 -12.85
N PHE A 81 -9.02 11.35 -12.30
CA PHE A 81 -9.78 12.38 -12.98
C PHE A 81 -8.84 13.33 -13.71
N SER A 82 -9.28 13.80 -14.87
CA SER A 82 -8.69 14.93 -15.58
C SER A 82 -9.07 16.24 -14.92
N ARG A 83 -8.20 17.24 -15.09
CA ARG A 83 -8.39 18.59 -14.53
C ARG A 83 -8.69 18.51 -13.03
N GLU A 84 -7.90 17.71 -12.31
CA GLU A 84 -7.89 17.73 -10.86
C GLU A 84 -7.55 19.15 -10.41
N SER A 85 -8.16 19.60 -9.32
CA SER A 85 -7.71 20.85 -8.72
C SER A 85 -6.25 20.71 -8.32
N SER A 86 -5.51 21.83 -8.26
CA SER A 86 -4.11 21.82 -7.83
C SER A 86 -3.93 21.14 -6.46
N SER A 87 -4.91 21.27 -5.58
CA SER A 87 -4.93 20.62 -4.27
C SER A 87 -5.09 19.09 -4.37
N LEU A 88 -5.93 18.59 -5.28
CA LEU A 88 -6.15 17.16 -5.42
C LEU A 88 -4.93 16.48 -6.08
N ALA A 89 -4.35 17.10 -7.10
CA ALA A 89 -3.11 16.63 -7.73
C ALA A 89 -1.93 16.63 -6.74
N ARG A 90 -1.77 17.71 -5.95
CA ARG A 90 -0.75 17.78 -4.88
C ARG A 90 -0.96 16.70 -3.83
N GLY A 91 -2.20 16.47 -3.41
CA GLY A 91 -2.55 15.43 -2.46
C GLY A 91 -2.16 14.04 -2.94
N ARG A 92 -2.41 13.72 -4.22
CA ARG A 92 -1.98 12.44 -4.82
C ARG A 92 -0.47 12.29 -4.84
N GLY A 93 0.26 13.30 -5.31
CA GLY A 93 1.72 13.26 -5.32
C GLY A 93 2.30 13.07 -3.92
N ALA A 94 1.77 13.77 -2.91
CA ALA A 94 2.18 13.59 -1.52
C ALA A 94 1.84 12.18 -0.99
N PHE A 95 0.65 11.66 -1.30
CA PHE A 95 0.22 10.32 -0.89
C PHE A 95 1.11 9.23 -1.50
N GLU A 96 1.46 9.35 -2.78
CA GLU A 96 2.36 8.41 -3.47
C GLU A 96 3.79 8.48 -2.92
N ASN A 97 4.23 9.66 -2.45
CA ASN A 97 5.53 9.85 -1.81
C ASN A 97 5.56 9.44 -0.32
N GLY A 98 4.42 9.07 0.27
CA GLY A 98 4.33 8.76 1.70
C GLY A 98 4.34 9.98 2.62
N ASP A 99 4.21 11.19 2.08
CA ASP A 99 4.04 12.42 2.86
C ASP A 99 2.56 12.54 3.28
N TRP A 100 2.22 11.82 4.35
CA TRP A 100 0.84 11.67 4.81
C TRP A 100 0.23 12.98 5.32
N GLU A 101 1.02 13.86 5.92
CA GLU A 101 0.57 15.15 6.41
C GLU A 101 0.19 16.08 5.25
N THR A 102 1.09 16.26 4.28
CA THR A 102 0.82 17.08 3.09
C THR A 102 -0.34 16.51 2.29
N ALA A 103 -0.43 15.17 2.18
CA ALA A 103 -1.53 14.49 1.51
C ALA A 103 -2.88 14.81 2.19
N ALA A 104 -2.98 14.59 3.50
CA ALA A 104 -4.20 14.80 4.27
C ALA A 104 -4.68 16.26 4.16
N ASN A 105 -3.78 17.23 4.29
CA ASN A 105 -4.11 18.66 4.21
C ASN A 105 -4.54 19.09 2.79
N SER A 106 -3.88 18.56 1.76
CA SER A 106 -4.19 18.86 0.36
C SER A 106 -5.54 18.28 -0.06
N PHE A 107 -5.85 17.04 0.33
CA PHE A 107 -7.15 16.42 0.07
C PHE A 107 -8.28 17.11 0.84
N LYS A 108 -8.07 17.48 2.11
CA LYS A 108 -9.05 18.26 2.89
C LYS A 108 -9.42 19.55 2.17
N SER A 109 -8.42 20.27 1.66
CA SER A 109 -8.62 21.50 0.89
C SER A 109 -9.36 21.27 -0.43
N ALA A 110 -9.29 20.06 -1.00
CA ALA A 110 -9.98 19.72 -2.23
C ALA A 110 -11.47 19.38 -2.06
N THR A 111 -11.94 19.15 -0.81
CA THR A 111 -13.34 18.79 -0.51
C THR A 111 -14.36 19.91 -0.77
N SER A 112 -13.89 21.15 -0.91
CA SER A 112 -14.74 22.33 -1.14
C SER A 112 -14.96 22.67 -2.63
N MET A 113 -14.40 21.91 -3.57
CA MET A 113 -14.42 22.25 -4.99
C MET A 113 -15.47 21.48 -5.80
N GLY A 114 -16.21 22.23 -6.64
CA GLY A 114 -17.59 22.00 -7.08
C GLY A 114 -17.91 20.92 -8.12
N ASP A 115 -17.22 19.78 -8.12
CA ASP A 115 -17.72 18.58 -8.80
C ASP A 115 -17.94 17.45 -7.78
N ALA A 116 -19.10 16.79 -7.83
CA ALA A 116 -19.49 15.82 -6.82
C ALA A 116 -18.57 14.58 -6.79
N LEU A 117 -18.07 14.13 -7.95
CA LEU A 117 -17.15 12.99 -8.05
C LEU A 117 -15.76 13.35 -7.52
N LYS A 118 -15.29 14.57 -7.84
CA LYS A 118 -14.02 15.07 -7.31
C LYS A 118 -14.09 15.29 -5.80
N LYS A 119 -15.22 15.81 -5.30
CA LYS A 119 -15.47 15.97 -3.87
C LYS A 119 -15.48 14.63 -3.14
N SER A 120 -16.20 13.62 -3.67
CA SER A 120 -16.27 12.30 -3.05
C SER A 120 -14.89 11.64 -2.99
N SER A 121 -14.13 11.70 -4.09
CA SER A 121 -12.74 11.23 -4.15
C SER A 121 -11.82 11.95 -3.16
N ALA A 122 -11.91 13.28 -3.08
CA ALA A 122 -11.11 14.07 -2.13
C ALA A 122 -11.43 13.72 -0.67
N MET A 123 -12.70 13.56 -0.31
CA MET A 123 -13.12 13.22 1.04
C MET A 123 -12.66 11.81 1.44
N TYR A 124 -12.80 10.83 0.55
CA TYR A 124 -12.28 9.49 0.78
C TYR A 124 -10.75 9.49 0.95
N MET A 125 -10.03 10.15 0.04
CA MET A 125 -8.57 10.22 0.07
C MET A 125 -8.04 10.98 1.29
N HIS A 126 -8.75 11.99 1.78
CA HIS A 126 -8.43 12.66 3.04
C HIS A 126 -8.44 11.68 4.21
N GLY A 127 -9.53 10.91 4.37
CA GLY A 127 -9.64 9.89 5.40
C GLY A 127 -8.58 8.78 5.26
N LEU A 128 -8.31 8.33 4.03
CA LEU A 128 -7.27 7.33 3.76
C LEU A 128 -5.87 7.84 4.10
N SER A 129 -5.57 9.11 3.83
CA SER A 129 -4.28 9.72 4.18
C SER A 129 -4.08 9.78 5.68
N LEU A 130 -5.12 10.16 6.44
CA LEU A 130 -5.09 10.16 7.90
C LEU A 130 -4.90 8.74 8.47
N LEU A 131 -5.54 7.73 7.87
CA LEU A 131 -5.35 6.33 8.25
C LEU A 131 -3.89 5.90 8.08
N ARG A 132 -3.24 6.26 6.97
CA ARG A 132 -1.82 5.95 6.72
C ARG A 132 -0.91 6.73 7.66
N TRP A 133 -1.23 7.99 7.95
CA TRP A 133 -0.51 8.79 8.95
C TRP A 133 -0.60 8.18 10.36
N GLY A 134 -1.72 7.50 10.65
CA GLY A 134 -1.94 6.75 11.89
C GLY A 134 -0.81 5.79 12.27
N ASP A 135 -0.11 5.24 11.28
CA ASP A 135 1.01 4.32 11.50
C ASP A 135 2.20 5.00 12.22
N SER A 136 2.38 6.30 12.01
CA SER A 136 3.41 7.12 12.68
C SER A 136 2.85 7.86 13.90
N ASP A 137 1.60 8.30 13.85
CA ASP A 137 0.90 9.01 14.92
C ASP A 137 -0.48 8.41 15.17
N ALA A 138 -0.59 7.60 16.23
CA ALA A 138 -1.82 6.87 16.55
C ALA A 138 -3.04 7.78 16.80
N THR A 139 -2.86 9.07 17.10
CA THR A 139 -3.98 10.00 17.26
C THR A 139 -4.75 10.19 15.94
N LYS A 140 -4.08 9.99 14.80
CA LYS A 140 -4.65 10.14 13.46
C LYS A 140 -5.63 9.03 13.08
N TYR A 141 -5.63 7.88 13.75
CA TYR A 141 -6.67 6.86 13.52
C TYR A 141 -8.07 7.39 13.86
N LYS A 142 -8.20 8.14 14.96
CA LYS A 142 -9.50 8.72 15.35
C LYS A 142 -9.95 9.80 14.37
N GLU A 143 -9.01 10.64 13.91
CA GLU A 143 -9.28 11.64 12.86
C GLU A 143 -9.69 10.97 11.54
N ALA A 144 -9.06 9.86 11.16
CA ALA A 144 -9.38 9.09 9.97
C ALA A 144 -10.81 8.52 10.02
N VAL A 145 -11.20 7.91 11.15
CA VAL A 145 -12.58 7.42 11.36
C VAL A 145 -13.57 8.55 11.16
N SER A 146 -13.37 9.69 11.85
CA SER A 146 -14.28 10.84 11.74
C SER A 146 -14.39 11.39 10.32
N ALA A 147 -13.27 11.48 9.59
CA ALA A 147 -13.26 11.93 8.20
C ALA A 147 -14.01 10.96 7.25
N LEU A 148 -13.82 9.64 7.43
CA LEU A 148 -14.48 8.61 6.63
C LEU A 148 -15.98 8.48 6.96
N GLU A 149 -16.37 8.64 8.22
CA GLU A 149 -17.79 8.72 8.62
C GLU A 149 -18.47 9.95 8.02
N THR A 150 -17.78 11.09 7.99
CA THR A 150 -18.28 12.30 7.31
C THR A 150 -18.51 12.05 5.83
N TYR A 151 -17.60 11.32 5.17
CA TYR A 151 -17.77 10.86 3.80
C TYR A 151 -18.99 9.95 3.63
N LEU A 152 -19.14 8.92 4.49
CA LEU A 152 -20.27 7.98 4.41
C LEU A 152 -21.61 8.70 4.61
N ASN A 153 -21.70 9.64 5.56
CA ASN A 153 -22.91 10.43 5.80
C ASN A 153 -23.36 11.20 4.54
N GLU A 154 -22.44 11.66 3.69
CA GLU A 154 -22.76 12.41 2.49
C GLU A 154 -23.01 11.52 1.25
N PHE A 155 -22.33 10.38 1.15
CA PHE A 155 -22.21 9.62 -0.10
C PHE A 155 -22.74 8.17 -0.05
N GLU A 156 -23.03 7.62 1.14
CA GLU A 156 -23.54 6.25 1.26
C GLU A 156 -24.92 6.09 0.62
N GLY A 157 -25.85 7.00 0.89
CA GLY A 157 -27.18 7.00 0.26
C GLY A 157 -27.16 7.22 -1.26
N LYS A 158 -26.07 7.78 -1.79
CA LYS A 158 -25.85 7.99 -3.24
C LYS A 158 -25.15 6.82 -3.90
N LYS A 159 -24.81 5.78 -3.13
CA LYS A 159 -24.07 4.60 -3.58
C LYS A 159 -22.71 4.92 -4.22
N ASP A 160 -22.01 5.95 -3.75
CA ASP A 160 -20.74 6.36 -4.35
C ASP A 160 -19.72 5.20 -4.40
N PHE A 161 -18.87 5.22 -5.43
CA PHE A 161 -17.83 4.23 -5.67
C PHE A 161 -16.93 3.92 -4.46
N TYR A 162 -16.59 4.93 -3.65
CA TYR A 162 -15.69 4.71 -2.51
C TYR A 162 -16.40 4.25 -1.23
N VAL A 163 -17.72 4.05 -1.23
CA VAL A 163 -18.47 3.61 -0.03
C VAL A 163 -17.93 2.30 0.55
N PRO A 164 -17.74 1.21 -0.22
CA PRO A 164 -17.20 -0.02 0.34
C PRO A 164 -15.74 0.13 0.81
N HIS A 165 -14.96 0.93 0.08
CA HIS A 165 -13.58 1.23 0.41
C HIS A 165 -13.46 2.01 1.73
N ALA A 166 -14.36 2.96 1.98
CA ALA A 166 -14.43 3.73 3.21
C ALA A 166 -14.79 2.85 4.41
N ARG A 167 -15.76 1.93 4.25
CA ARG A 167 -16.12 0.94 5.29
C ARG A 167 -14.93 0.05 5.67
N MET A 168 -14.17 -0.44 4.68
CA MET A 168 -12.93 -1.19 4.91
C MET A 168 -11.88 -0.34 5.64
N ALA A 169 -11.70 0.92 5.26
CA ALA A 169 -10.72 1.82 5.87
C ALA A 169 -11.09 2.20 7.32
N ILE A 170 -12.37 2.41 7.62
CA ILE A 170 -12.86 2.60 9.00
C ILE A 170 -12.56 1.38 9.86
N SER A 171 -12.84 0.18 9.33
CA SER A 171 -12.50 -1.07 10.01
C SER A 171 -11.00 -1.18 10.30
N GLU A 172 -10.15 -0.87 9.33
CA GLU A 172 -8.70 -0.86 9.50
C GLU A 172 -8.25 0.15 10.58
N ALA A 173 -8.81 1.36 10.58
CA ALA A 173 -8.51 2.39 11.58
C ALA A 173 -8.89 1.95 13.01
N HIS A 174 -10.09 1.38 13.17
CA HIS A 174 -10.53 0.84 14.45
C HIS A 174 -9.65 -0.33 14.91
N ARG A 175 -9.32 -1.26 14.01
CA ARG A 175 -8.44 -2.38 14.31
C ARG A 175 -7.05 -1.91 14.75
N LYS A 176 -6.46 -0.94 14.05
CA LYS A 176 -5.13 -0.39 14.41
C LYS A 176 -5.14 0.42 15.70
N SER A 177 -6.29 0.96 16.10
CA SER A 177 -6.47 1.65 17.40
C SER A 177 -6.94 0.71 18.52
N GLY A 178 -7.06 -0.61 18.27
CA GLY A 178 -7.48 -1.60 19.27
C GLY A 178 -8.99 -1.70 19.53
N ASN A 179 -9.80 -0.97 18.76
CA ASN A 179 -11.26 -0.92 18.86
C ASN A 179 -11.90 -2.03 18.02
N TYR A 180 -11.69 -3.30 18.40
CA TYR A 180 -12.02 -4.43 17.52
C TYR A 180 -13.52 -4.63 17.27
N SER A 181 -14.37 -4.32 18.26
CA SER A 181 -15.83 -4.42 18.12
C SER A 181 -16.34 -3.44 17.05
N GLU A 182 -15.86 -2.20 17.10
CA GLU A 182 -16.16 -1.15 16.13
C GLU A 182 -15.60 -1.48 14.75
N ALA A 183 -14.41 -2.10 14.70
CA ALA A 183 -13.81 -2.58 13.47
C ALA A 183 -14.70 -3.61 12.77
N GLU A 184 -15.27 -4.55 13.52
CA GLU A 184 -16.20 -5.55 12.99
C GLU A 184 -17.55 -4.94 12.59
N SER A 185 -18.07 -4.00 13.41
CA SER A 185 -19.31 -3.27 13.12
C SER A 185 -19.24 -2.53 11.78
N ALA A 186 -18.10 -1.89 11.48
CA ALA A 186 -17.87 -1.19 10.22
C ALA A 186 -17.93 -2.09 8.98
N LEU A 187 -17.74 -3.41 9.14
CA LEU A 187 -17.77 -4.39 8.05
C LEU A 187 -19.14 -5.04 7.84
N SER A 188 -20.09 -4.84 8.76
CA SER A 188 -21.40 -5.50 8.75
C SER A 188 -22.19 -5.25 7.44
N SER A 189 -22.17 -4.01 6.94
CA SER A 189 -22.83 -3.64 5.69
C SER A 189 -22.21 -4.32 4.47
N LEU A 190 -20.89 -4.52 4.47
CA LEU A 190 -20.17 -5.26 3.42
C LEU A 190 -20.47 -6.76 3.47
N ALA A 191 -20.51 -7.33 4.69
CA ALA A 191 -20.80 -8.73 4.91
C ALA A 191 -22.22 -9.15 4.45
N SER A 192 -23.16 -8.20 4.41
CA SER A 192 -24.52 -8.45 3.90
C SER A 192 -24.57 -8.83 2.41
N GLY A 193 -23.53 -8.49 1.64
CA GLY A 193 -23.45 -8.77 0.20
C GLY A 193 -24.11 -7.72 -0.70
N ASN A 194 -24.83 -6.75 -0.14
CA ASN A 194 -25.54 -5.71 -0.90
C ASN A 194 -24.62 -4.80 -1.73
N MET A 195 -23.32 -4.75 -1.43
CA MET A 195 -22.34 -3.92 -2.13
C MET A 195 -21.45 -4.71 -3.11
N GLY A 196 -21.65 -6.02 -3.25
CA GLY A 196 -20.89 -6.89 -4.14
C GLY A 196 -20.14 -8.01 -3.42
N ARG A 197 -19.95 -9.17 -4.09
CA ARG A 197 -19.35 -10.37 -3.48
C ARG A 197 -17.89 -10.17 -3.06
N ARG A 198 -17.10 -9.40 -3.81
CA ARG A 198 -15.70 -9.11 -3.44
C ARG A 198 -15.59 -8.44 -2.07
N TRP A 199 -16.58 -7.65 -1.69
CA TRP A 199 -16.62 -6.95 -0.41
C TRP A 199 -17.01 -7.86 0.75
N VAL A 200 -17.79 -8.91 0.49
CA VAL A 200 -18.06 -9.96 1.48
C VAL A 200 -16.75 -10.66 1.87
N VAL A 201 -15.94 -11.02 0.86
CA VAL A 201 -14.63 -11.64 1.08
C VAL A 201 -13.70 -10.67 1.82
N GLY A 202 -13.66 -9.41 1.41
CA GLY A 202 -12.90 -8.35 2.11
C GLY A 202 -13.32 -8.18 3.57
N ALA A 203 -14.62 -8.18 3.85
CA ALA A 203 -15.18 -8.09 5.20
C ALA A 203 -14.79 -9.29 6.07
N ARG A 204 -14.83 -10.52 5.52
CA ARG A 204 -14.35 -11.70 6.25
C ARG A 204 -12.87 -11.62 6.55
N LEU A 205 -12.06 -11.18 5.58
CA LEU A 205 -10.63 -10.98 5.79
C LEU A 205 -10.36 -9.94 6.89
N GLY A 206 -11.06 -8.81 6.87
CA GLY A 206 -10.96 -7.77 7.91
C GLY A 206 -11.35 -8.29 9.30
N LYS A 207 -12.46 -9.04 9.39
CA LYS A 207 -12.89 -9.71 10.64
C LYS A 207 -11.83 -10.70 11.13
N ALA A 208 -11.28 -11.53 10.24
CA ALA A 208 -10.21 -12.47 10.59
C ALA A 208 -8.98 -11.77 11.17
N GLN A 209 -8.60 -10.62 10.60
CA GLN A 209 -7.50 -9.79 11.12
C GLN A 209 -7.82 -9.20 12.50
N SER A 210 -9.05 -8.76 12.75
CA SER A 210 -9.48 -8.29 14.08
C SER A 210 -9.45 -9.42 15.11
N LEU A 211 -9.93 -10.62 14.75
CA LEU A 211 -9.89 -11.79 15.62
C LEU A 211 -8.45 -12.24 15.90
N LEU A 212 -7.55 -12.15 14.91
CA LEU A 212 -6.13 -12.44 15.07
C LEU A 212 -5.48 -11.49 16.08
N ALA A 213 -5.80 -10.19 16.00
CA ALA A 213 -5.28 -9.18 16.92
C ALA A 213 -5.83 -9.32 18.35
N GLN A 214 -7.00 -9.94 18.50
CA GLN A 214 -7.60 -10.32 19.79
C GLN A 214 -7.08 -11.66 20.33
N GLU A 215 -6.14 -12.32 19.64
CA GLU A 215 -5.65 -13.66 19.98
C GLU A 215 -6.74 -14.75 19.99
N ASN A 216 -7.87 -14.49 19.31
CA ASN A 216 -8.91 -15.49 19.11
C ASN A 216 -8.52 -16.42 17.95
N TRP A 217 -7.54 -17.28 18.24
CA TRP A 217 -6.88 -18.15 17.26
C TRP A 217 -7.82 -19.16 16.59
N GLY A 218 -8.84 -19.63 17.31
CA GLY A 218 -9.83 -20.56 16.77
C GLY A 218 -10.65 -19.91 15.67
N SER A 219 -11.37 -18.84 16.02
CA SER A 219 -12.27 -18.16 15.10
C SER A 219 -11.52 -17.45 13.97
N CYS A 220 -10.34 -16.85 14.20
CA CYS A 220 -9.62 -16.21 13.11
C CYS A 220 -9.17 -17.20 12.02
N ARG A 221 -8.79 -18.44 12.39
CA ARG A 221 -8.42 -19.48 11.41
C ARG A 221 -9.58 -19.93 10.56
N GLU A 222 -10.78 -20.01 11.13
CA GLU A 222 -12.00 -20.34 10.37
C GLU A 222 -12.26 -19.28 9.31
N GLU A 223 -12.21 -18.00 9.70
CA GLU A 223 -12.43 -16.88 8.77
C GLU A 223 -11.32 -16.79 7.69
N PHE A 224 -10.04 -16.93 8.08
CA PHE A 224 -8.95 -16.96 7.10
C PHE A 224 -9.06 -18.15 6.14
N SER A 225 -9.40 -19.34 6.64
CA SER A 225 -9.62 -20.53 5.80
C SER A 225 -10.80 -20.32 4.85
N SER A 226 -11.86 -19.65 5.30
CA SER A 226 -12.99 -19.32 4.43
C SER A 226 -12.56 -18.42 3.28
N VAL A 227 -11.74 -17.40 3.53
CA VAL A 227 -11.24 -16.48 2.49
C VAL A 227 -10.27 -17.17 1.55
N SER A 228 -9.34 -17.96 2.08
CA SER A 228 -8.29 -18.59 1.26
C SER A 228 -8.81 -19.66 0.30
N ASN A 229 -9.99 -20.22 0.57
CA ASN A 229 -10.68 -21.20 -0.26
C ASN A 229 -11.85 -20.61 -1.07
N ASP A 230 -12.11 -19.29 -1.00
CA ASP A 230 -13.19 -18.65 -1.75
C ASP A 230 -12.77 -18.36 -3.20
N SER A 231 -13.54 -18.87 -4.16
CA SER A 231 -13.32 -18.64 -5.59
C SER A 231 -13.42 -17.17 -6.03
N ASN A 232 -14.04 -16.31 -5.22
CA ASN A 232 -14.18 -14.87 -5.48
C ASN A 232 -13.07 -14.04 -4.83
N ALA A 233 -12.19 -14.65 -4.03
CA ALA A 233 -11.07 -13.95 -3.43
C ALA A 233 -10.02 -13.62 -4.48
N SER A 234 -9.50 -12.39 -4.43
CA SER A 234 -8.33 -12.04 -5.25
C SER A 234 -7.09 -12.80 -4.77
N THR A 235 -6.10 -12.94 -5.65
CA THR A 235 -4.80 -13.53 -5.31
C THR A 235 -4.19 -12.88 -4.05
N ASP A 236 -4.31 -11.56 -3.93
CA ASP A 236 -3.82 -10.84 -2.76
C ASP A 236 -4.59 -11.19 -1.48
N GLN A 237 -5.92 -11.26 -1.54
CA GLN A 237 -6.75 -11.69 -0.40
C GLN A 237 -6.44 -13.14 0.02
N ILE A 238 -6.25 -14.05 -0.94
CA ILE A 238 -5.85 -15.43 -0.68
C ILE A 238 -4.49 -15.47 0.03
N CYS A 239 -3.53 -14.68 -0.46
CA CYS A 239 -2.20 -14.59 0.16
C CYS A 239 -2.28 -14.06 1.60
N GLN A 240 -2.98 -12.94 1.81
CA GLN A 240 -3.19 -12.37 3.14
C GLN A 240 -3.87 -13.35 4.08
N ALA A 241 -4.85 -14.12 3.58
CA ALA A 241 -5.55 -15.11 4.37
C ALA A 241 -4.66 -16.27 4.80
N TRP A 242 -3.84 -16.83 3.90
CA TRP A 242 -2.90 -17.89 4.26
C TRP A 242 -1.81 -17.42 5.25
N ILE A 243 -1.33 -16.19 5.08
CA ILE A 243 -0.38 -15.59 6.03
C ILE A 243 -1.03 -15.38 7.40
N GLY A 244 -2.26 -14.87 7.44
CA GLY A 244 -3.03 -14.69 8.66
C GLY A 244 -3.31 -16.03 9.36
N TYR A 245 -3.70 -17.05 8.59
CA TYR A 245 -3.91 -18.42 9.08
C TYR A 245 -2.63 -18.99 9.73
N ALA A 246 -1.49 -18.86 9.06
CA ALA A 246 -0.21 -19.28 9.60
C ALA A 246 0.20 -18.47 10.84
N SER A 247 -0.10 -17.16 10.86
CA SER A 247 0.15 -16.31 12.03
C SER A 247 -0.69 -16.75 13.24
N ALA A 248 -1.94 -17.18 13.03
CA ALA A 248 -2.76 -17.76 14.08
C ALA A 248 -2.20 -19.11 14.59
N GLN A 249 -1.64 -19.93 13.69
CA GLN A 249 -0.91 -21.14 14.09
C GLN A 249 0.32 -20.80 14.94
N GLN A 250 1.06 -19.73 14.61
CA GLN A 250 2.14 -19.23 15.45
C GLN A 250 1.65 -18.80 16.84
N GLY A 251 0.54 -18.07 16.92
CA GLY A 251 -0.08 -17.70 18.20
C GLY A 251 -0.42 -18.90 19.09
N GLN A 252 -0.81 -20.02 18.47
CA GLN A 252 -1.04 -21.30 19.16
C GLN A 252 0.22 -22.14 19.40
N LYS A 253 1.42 -21.59 19.12
CA LYS A 253 2.70 -22.30 19.20
C LYS A 253 2.80 -23.53 18.29
N GLN A 254 1.99 -23.58 17.23
CA GLN A 254 2.00 -24.61 16.19
C GLN A 254 3.05 -24.27 15.14
N TRP A 255 4.30 -24.13 15.57
CA TRP A 255 5.40 -23.55 14.77
C TRP A 255 5.66 -24.32 13.47
N LYS A 256 5.67 -25.66 13.56
CA LYS A 256 5.88 -26.54 12.41
C LYS A 256 4.75 -26.38 11.39
N GLN A 257 3.50 -26.40 11.86
CA GLN A 257 2.33 -26.22 10.99
C GLN A 257 2.33 -24.85 10.34
N ALA A 258 2.64 -23.79 11.09
CA ALA A 258 2.76 -22.42 10.55
C ALA A 258 3.81 -22.33 9.44
N ALA A 259 4.99 -22.93 9.66
CA ALA A 259 6.06 -22.98 8.66
C ALA A 259 5.64 -23.76 7.40
N ASP A 260 5.02 -24.93 7.57
CA ASP A 260 4.53 -25.74 6.45
C ASP A 260 3.42 -25.02 5.66
N THR A 261 2.50 -24.32 6.32
CA THR A 261 1.44 -23.55 5.67
C THR A 261 2.03 -22.49 4.74
N VAL A 262 2.89 -21.60 5.23
CA VAL A 262 3.46 -20.54 4.37
C VAL A 262 4.38 -21.10 3.30
N ARG A 263 5.11 -22.18 3.60
CA ARG A 263 5.94 -22.87 2.61
C ARG A 263 5.10 -23.38 1.46
N GLN A 264 4.06 -24.17 1.75
CA GLN A 264 3.25 -24.82 0.71
C GLN A 264 2.33 -23.85 -0.04
N GLN A 265 1.70 -22.92 0.68
CA GLN A 265 0.66 -22.06 0.09
C GLN A 265 1.22 -20.79 -0.55
N ILE A 266 2.38 -20.28 -0.10
CA ILE A 266 2.93 -18.99 -0.56
C ILE A 266 4.28 -19.15 -1.26
N LEU A 267 5.23 -19.88 -0.65
CA LEU A 267 6.63 -19.83 -1.09
C LEU A 267 6.98 -20.87 -2.16
N GLU A 268 6.43 -22.08 -2.05
CA GLU A 268 6.67 -23.25 -2.92
C GLU A 268 5.42 -23.66 -3.69
N THR A 269 4.40 -22.79 -3.72
CA THR A 269 3.19 -23.02 -4.49
C THR A 269 3.46 -23.08 -5.99
N ARG A 270 2.64 -23.84 -6.72
CA ARG A 270 2.66 -23.87 -8.19
C ARG A 270 1.83 -22.76 -8.83
N ASN A 271 1.06 -22.01 -8.03
CA ASN A 271 0.27 -20.89 -8.52
C ASN A 271 1.18 -19.71 -8.88
N LYS A 272 1.26 -19.39 -10.19
CA LYS A 272 2.13 -18.33 -10.71
C LYS A 272 1.73 -16.94 -10.20
N ASP A 273 0.46 -16.69 -9.96
CA ASP A 273 -0.03 -15.39 -9.50
C ASP A 273 0.43 -15.14 -8.06
N VAL A 274 0.39 -16.17 -7.22
CA VAL A 274 0.93 -16.11 -5.84
C VAL A 274 2.45 -15.97 -5.87
N LEU A 275 3.15 -16.70 -6.75
CA LEU A 275 4.60 -16.59 -6.89
C LEU A 275 5.08 -15.20 -7.33
N GLY A 276 4.26 -14.51 -8.13
CA GLY A 276 4.47 -13.13 -8.56
C GLY A 276 4.24 -12.09 -7.46
N ASN A 277 3.53 -12.44 -6.38
CA ASN A 277 3.28 -11.54 -5.25
C ASN A 277 4.50 -11.49 -4.31
N THR A 278 5.45 -10.59 -4.59
CA THR A 278 6.67 -10.42 -3.80
C THR A 278 6.41 -10.02 -2.35
N ALA A 279 5.39 -9.19 -2.11
CA ALA A 279 4.98 -8.76 -0.77
C ALA A 279 4.52 -9.94 0.09
N ALA A 280 3.63 -10.77 -0.44
CA ALA A 280 3.16 -11.98 0.24
C ALA A 280 4.33 -12.94 0.53
N ARG A 281 5.25 -13.11 -0.42
CA ARG A 281 6.42 -13.97 -0.23
C ARG A 281 7.39 -13.44 0.81
N ALA A 282 7.63 -12.13 0.85
CA ALA A 282 8.43 -11.51 1.91
C ALA A 282 7.84 -11.81 3.30
N HIS A 283 6.53 -11.65 3.45
CA HIS A 283 5.84 -11.95 4.70
C HIS A 283 5.83 -13.46 5.01
N GLY A 284 5.67 -14.32 4.00
CA GLY A 284 5.79 -15.77 4.16
C GLY A 284 7.17 -16.20 4.70
N TRP A 285 8.26 -15.60 4.20
CA TRP A 285 9.60 -15.83 4.75
C TRP A 285 9.75 -15.32 6.18
N LEU A 286 9.14 -14.19 6.53
CA LEU A 286 9.14 -13.67 7.90
C LEU A 286 8.43 -14.64 8.86
N VAL A 287 7.24 -15.12 8.49
CA VAL A 287 6.49 -16.13 9.27
C VAL A 287 7.32 -17.40 9.42
N TRP A 288 7.93 -17.90 8.34
CA TRP A 288 8.78 -19.09 8.42
C TRP A 288 9.98 -18.85 9.35
N GLY A 289 10.66 -17.71 9.24
CA GLY A 289 11.79 -17.35 10.10
C GLY A 289 11.42 -17.36 11.58
N ARG A 290 10.30 -16.73 11.95
CA ARG A 290 9.77 -16.74 13.33
C ARG A 290 9.49 -18.15 13.82
N SER A 291 8.81 -18.96 13.02
CA SER A 291 8.52 -20.35 13.37
C SER A 291 9.79 -21.19 13.57
N THR A 292 10.84 -20.94 12.77
CA THR A 292 12.13 -21.62 12.96
C THR A 292 12.83 -21.16 14.23
N GLU A 293 12.90 -19.85 14.48
CA GLU A 293 13.54 -19.31 15.68
C GLU A 293 12.92 -19.93 16.96
N GLU A 294 11.59 -20.00 17.02
CA GLU A 294 10.89 -20.59 18.17
C GLU A 294 11.08 -22.11 18.28
N GLN A 295 11.23 -22.82 17.15
CA GLN A 295 11.52 -24.26 17.14
C GLN A 295 12.96 -24.59 17.52
N ALA A 296 13.90 -23.68 17.27
CA ALA A 296 15.32 -23.93 17.46
C ALA A 296 15.67 -24.27 18.91
N GLY A 297 14.92 -23.76 19.90
CA GLY A 297 15.18 -24.04 21.31
C GLY A 297 16.59 -23.64 21.78
N GLY A 298 17.26 -22.74 21.04
CA GLY A 298 18.65 -22.34 21.27
C GLY A 298 19.69 -23.04 20.40
N ASP A 299 19.31 -24.00 19.55
CA ASP A 299 20.24 -24.66 18.62
C ASP A 299 20.84 -23.66 17.63
N ALA A 300 22.17 -23.58 17.59
CA ALA A 300 22.88 -22.58 16.81
C ALA A 300 22.67 -22.76 15.30
N GLY A 301 22.54 -23.99 14.81
CA GLY A 301 22.32 -24.29 13.39
C GLY A 301 20.92 -23.87 12.95
N GLU A 302 19.90 -24.19 13.73
CA GLU A 302 18.51 -23.79 13.46
C GLU A 302 18.32 -22.26 13.58
N LEU A 303 18.99 -21.61 14.53
CA LEU A 303 19.01 -20.15 14.62
C LEU A 303 19.69 -19.50 13.40
N GLN A 304 20.73 -20.13 12.83
CA GLN A 304 21.32 -19.66 11.58
C GLN A 304 20.33 -19.77 10.41
N TRP A 305 19.56 -20.86 10.34
CA TRP A 305 18.50 -20.98 9.34
C TRP A 305 17.37 -19.96 9.53
N ALA A 306 16.99 -19.65 10.76
CA ALA A 306 16.04 -18.57 11.05
C ALA A 306 16.56 -17.22 10.54
N MET A 307 17.84 -16.90 10.79
CA MET A 307 18.48 -15.70 10.28
C MET A 307 18.45 -15.64 8.74
N ILE A 308 18.78 -16.72 8.04
CA ILE A 308 18.72 -16.79 6.57
C ILE A 308 17.30 -16.48 6.07
N ARG A 309 16.27 -17.00 6.74
CA ARG A 309 14.86 -16.75 6.38
C ARG A 309 14.49 -15.28 6.58
N TYR A 310 14.91 -14.66 7.68
CA TYR A 310 14.71 -13.23 7.88
C TYR A 310 15.42 -12.38 6.83
N LEU A 311 16.67 -12.71 6.47
CA LEU A 311 17.39 -12.00 5.41
C LEU A 311 16.69 -12.16 4.04
N ARG A 312 16.11 -13.33 3.75
CA ARG A 312 15.28 -13.52 2.55
C ARG A 312 14.02 -12.65 2.57
N ALA A 313 13.33 -12.57 3.71
CA ALA A 313 12.19 -11.67 3.87
C ALA A 313 12.58 -10.21 3.60
N ALA A 314 13.71 -9.76 4.16
CA ALA A 314 14.22 -8.41 3.97
C ALA A 314 14.63 -8.11 2.52
N VAL A 315 15.21 -9.08 1.80
CA VAL A 315 15.57 -8.91 0.37
C VAL A 315 14.31 -8.84 -0.52
N MET A 316 13.27 -9.60 -0.18
CA MET A 316 12.03 -9.64 -0.98
C MET A 316 11.08 -8.48 -0.69
N ALA A 317 11.17 -7.88 0.50
CA ALA A 317 10.34 -6.74 0.87
C ALA A 317 10.72 -5.50 0.03
N SER A 318 9.99 -5.27 -1.07
CA SER A 318 10.07 -4.06 -1.89
C SER A 318 9.36 -2.86 -1.24
N THR A 319 9.45 -1.69 -1.87
CA THR A 319 8.72 -0.46 -1.51
C THR A 319 7.25 -0.78 -1.19
N GLY A 320 6.77 -0.37 -0.01
CA GLY A 320 5.42 -0.67 0.50
C GLY A 320 5.36 -1.74 1.60
N ASN A 321 6.41 -2.55 1.80
CA ASN A 321 6.49 -3.57 2.86
C ASN A 321 7.36 -3.15 4.06
N GLY A 322 7.32 -1.86 4.40
CA GLY A 322 8.23 -1.24 5.38
C GLY A 322 8.27 -1.98 6.72
N GLU A 323 7.12 -2.38 7.26
CA GLU A 323 7.05 -3.12 8.53
C GLU A 323 7.60 -4.55 8.44
N VAL A 324 7.37 -5.27 7.33
CA VAL A 324 7.93 -6.62 7.13
C VAL A 324 9.45 -6.54 7.02
N LEU A 325 9.95 -5.56 6.26
CA LEU A 325 11.37 -5.29 6.14
C LEU A 325 11.99 -4.93 7.50
N ALA A 326 11.37 -3.99 8.22
CA ALA A 326 11.86 -3.52 9.51
C ALA A 326 11.93 -4.66 10.52
N GLU A 327 10.88 -5.47 10.63
CA GLU A 327 10.89 -6.61 11.53
C GLU A 327 11.92 -7.66 11.14
N ALA A 328 12.01 -8.02 9.86
CA ALA A 328 12.96 -9.01 9.38
C ALA A 328 14.41 -8.59 9.70
N LEU A 329 14.76 -7.32 9.48
CA LEU A 329 16.06 -6.77 9.84
C LEU A 329 16.29 -6.76 11.35
N TYR A 330 15.28 -6.36 12.13
CA TYR A 330 15.35 -6.38 13.59
C TYR A 330 15.61 -7.80 14.12
N ARG A 331 14.84 -8.79 13.66
CA ARG A 331 14.97 -10.19 14.08
C ARG A 331 16.33 -10.77 13.69
N ALA A 332 16.78 -10.51 12.45
CA ALA A 332 18.11 -10.93 12.00
C ALA A 332 19.23 -10.31 12.85
N LYS A 333 19.10 -9.02 13.20
CA LYS A 333 20.04 -8.31 14.09
C LYS A 333 20.09 -8.96 15.47
N GLU A 334 18.94 -9.26 16.08
CA GLU A 334 18.89 -9.91 17.40
C GLU A 334 19.49 -11.31 17.39
N LEU A 335 19.29 -12.08 16.31
CA LEU A 335 19.99 -13.37 16.14
C LEU A 335 21.50 -13.21 15.99
N ALA A 336 21.98 -12.18 15.26
CA ALA A 336 23.42 -11.93 15.11
C ALA A 336 24.07 -11.61 16.46
N LYS A 337 23.41 -10.80 17.30
CA LYS A 337 23.85 -10.54 18.68
C LYS A 337 23.93 -11.81 19.51
N LYS A 338 22.88 -12.66 19.47
CA LYS A 338 22.86 -13.95 20.19
C LYS A 338 24.02 -14.87 19.77
N GLN A 339 24.46 -14.79 18.52
CA GLN A 339 25.57 -15.57 17.96
C GLN A 339 26.95 -14.93 18.17
N GLY A 340 27.03 -13.72 18.75
CA GLY A 340 28.28 -12.98 18.94
C GLY A 340 28.84 -12.33 17.67
N ASP A 341 28.07 -12.27 16.58
CA ASP A 341 28.47 -11.63 15.31
C ASP A 341 28.20 -10.12 15.38
N THR A 342 29.10 -9.40 16.04
CA THR A 342 28.97 -7.95 16.31
C THR A 342 28.95 -7.10 15.05
N ASP A 343 29.75 -7.47 14.05
CA ASP A 343 29.85 -6.71 12.79
C ASP A 343 28.56 -6.80 11.99
N ARG A 344 27.96 -8.00 11.92
CA ARG A 344 26.65 -8.18 11.27
C ARG A 344 25.55 -7.46 12.04
N ALA A 345 25.56 -7.52 13.36
CA ALA A 345 24.57 -6.84 14.20
C ALA A 345 24.61 -5.31 13.97
N GLU A 346 25.80 -4.71 13.88
CA GLU A 346 25.97 -3.29 13.59
C GLU A 346 25.50 -2.94 12.17
N SER A 347 25.90 -3.72 11.17
CA SER A 347 25.46 -3.52 9.78
C SER A 347 23.93 -3.55 9.63
N LEU A 348 23.27 -4.53 10.26
CA LEU A 348 21.81 -4.64 10.25
C LEU A 348 21.14 -3.49 11.02
N THR A 349 21.76 -3.00 12.09
CA THR A 349 21.29 -1.83 12.84
C THR A 349 21.31 -0.57 11.98
N GLN A 350 22.41 -0.31 11.27
CA GLN A 350 22.53 0.84 10.38
C GLN A 350 21.52 0.76 9.23
N ARG A 351 21.37 -0.43 8.65
CA ARG A 351 20.39 -0.64 7.58
C ARG A 351 18.96 -0.43 8.06
N LEU A 352 18.60 -0.93 9.24
CA LEU A 352 17.26 -0.73 9.83
C LEU A 352 16.95 0.76 10.01
N LYS A 353 17.89 1.54 10.56
CA LYS A 353 17.75 3.00 10.70
C LYS A 353 17.58 3.71 9.37
N GLN A 354 18.28 3.25 8.33
CA GLN A 354 18.21 3.85 7.00
C GLN A 354 16.87 3.60 6.30
N VAL A 355 16.34 2.36 6.38
CA VAL A 355 15.18 1.94 5.58
C VAL A 355 13.85 2.03 6.31
N ALA A 356 13.85 2.09 7.64
CA ALA A 356 12.65 2.14 8.46
C ALA A 356 12.85 2.98 9.75
N PRO A 357 13.22 4.27 9.62
CA PRO A 357 13.55 5.12 10.76
C PRO A 357 12.41 5.23 11.78
N ASP A 358 11.16 5.34 11.29
CA ASP A 358 9.97 5.56 12.13
C ASP A 358 9.26 4.26 12.55
N SER A 359 9.75 3.11 12.11
CA SER A 359 9.14 1.82 12.43
C SER A 359 9.25 1.51 13.93
N ARG A 360 8.22 0.86 14.47
CA ARG A 360 8.23 0.34 15.84
C ARG A 360 9.38 -0.63 16.11
N TRP A 361 9.94 -1.25 15.07
CA TRP A 361 11.07 -2.18 15.19
C TRP A 361 12.42 -1.47 15.29
N ASN A 362 12.47 -0.16 15.02
CA ASN A 362 13.65 0.68 15.16
C ASN A 362 13.65 1.53 16.45
N LYS A 363 12.53 1.54 17.19
CA LYS A 363 12.41 2.13 18.53
C LYS A 363 12.94 1.13 19.56
#